data_AF-A0A7V6PWX8-F1
#
_entry.id   AF-A0A7V6PWX8-F1
#
_cell.length_a   1.000
_cell.length_b   1.000
_cell.length_c   1.000
_cell.angle_alpha   90.00
_cell.angle_beta   90.00
_cell.angle_gamma   90.00
#
_symmetry.space_group_name_H-M   'P 1'
#
loop_
_entity.id
_entity.type
_entity.pdbx_description
1 polymer ?
#
loop_
_entity_poly.entity_id
_entity_poly.type
_entity_poly.pdbx_seq_one_letter_code
_entity_poly.pdbx_strand_id
1 'polypeptide(L)'
;MNTKNVFATIKACYSLFKIKTAEGFQYRMAGLAGASTNIFWGLLEIIVYTIFYKYAENKEAGVMAGLNLRQVISYVWLTQVLFMMQPMSIDGEILSKINNGDVGIEMCRPLDLYSHWFARTAASRLTPLFWRGSITLLFAVIMPDTFRLGPPASLAGFACMLISVFTAFFLCTAFEMLVCAIRLNITWGEGPTYIMLLIGGILSGSYLPLQLWPEFMQDF
;
A
#
# COMPACT_ATOMS: atom_id res chain seq x y z
N MET A 1 11.23 -17.87 26.07
CA MET A 1 9.84 -17.38 25.94
C MET A 1 8.90 -18.53 26.31
N ASN A 2 8.06 -18.37 27.33
CA ASN A 2 7.17 -19.43 27.82
C ASN A 2 6.04 -19.67 26.80
N THR A 3 5.71 -20.92 26.45
CA THR A 3 4.71 -21.26 25.42
C THR A 3 3.33 -20.65 25.71
N LYS A 4 2.97 -20.52 27.01
CA LYS A 4 1.74 -19.83 27.45
C LYS A 4 1.68 -18.35 27.02
N ASN A 5 2.82 -17.66 26.99
CA ASN A 5 2.89 -16.24 26.59
C ASN A 5 2.74 -16.06 25.08
N VAL A 6 3.18 -17.05 24.29
CA VAL A 6 3.03 -17.04 22.83
C VAL A 6 1.55 -17.15 22.45
N PHE A 7 0.82 -18.11 23.03
CA PHE A 7 -0.62 -18.26 22.79
C PHE A 7 -1.42 -17.02 23.22
N ALA A 8 -1.06 -16.42 24.36
CA ALA A 8 -1.70 -15.19 24.82
C ALA A 8 -1.48 -14.03 23.83
N THR A 9 -0.24 -13.87 23.33
CA THR A 9 0.11 -12.86 22.34
C THR A 9 -0.66 -13.05 21.03
N ILE A 10 -0.70 -14.27 20.50
CA ILE A 10 -1.42 -14.57 19.25
C ILE A 10 -2.91 -14.24 19.41
N LYS A 11 -3.52 -14.65 20.53
CA LYS A 11 -4.94 -14.37 20.80
C LYS A 11 -5.21 -12.86 20.91
N ALA A 12 -4.34 -12.12 21.59
CA ALA A 12 -4.44 -10.68 21.70
C ALA A 12 -4.31 -9.99 20.34
N CYS A 13 -3.28 -10.34 19.56
CA CYS A 13 -3.05 -9.79 18.22
C CYS A 13 -4.23 -10.08 17.28
N TYR A 14 -4.76 -11.30 17.29
CA TYR A 14 -5.93 -11.66 16.49
C TYR A 14 -7.18 -10.88 16.90
N SER A 15 -7.42 -10.72 18.21
CA SER A 15 -8.56 -9.94 18.70
C SER A 15 -8.45 -8.46 18.32
N LEU A 16 -7.26 -7.87 18.44
CA LEU A 16 -7.00 -6.49 18.05
C LEU A 16 -7.20 -6.29 16.55
N PHE A 17 -6.62 -7.18 15.73
CA PHE A 17 -6.77 -7.16 14.28
C PHE A 17 -8.26 -7.19 13.91
N LYS A 18 -9.02 -8.13 14.47
CA LYS A 18 -10.45 -8.26 14.21
C LYS A 18 -11.23 -7.00 14.59
N ILE A 19 -10.98 -6.43 15.76
CA ILE A 19 -11.67 -5.23 16.24
C ILE A 19 -11.34 -4.03 15.35
N LYS A 20 -10.06 -3.78 15.08
CA LYS A 20 -9.62 -2.64 14.25
C LYS A 20 -10.10 -2.76 12.80
N THR A 21 -10.11 -3.96 12.23
CA THR A 21 -10.72 -4.21 10.92
C THR A 21 -12.22 -3.91 10.97
N ALA A 22 -12.95 -4.44 11.95
CA ALA A 22 -14.39 -4.19 12.06
C ALA A 22 -14.73 -2.70 12.22
N GLU A 23 -13.98 -1.97 13.05
CA GLU A 23 -14.08 -0.52 13.24
C GLU A 23 -13.88 0.22 11.91
N GLY A 24 -12.84 -0.16 11.14
CA GLY A 24 -12.57 0.43 9.84
C GLY A 24 -13.72 0.23 8.83
N PHE A 25 -14.31 -0.97 8.78
CA PHE A 25 -15.42 -1.27 7.86
C PHE A 25 -16.73 -0.55 8.22
N GLN A 26 -16.90 -0.11 9.47
CA GLN A 26 -18.08 0.66 9.88
C GLN A 26 -18.09 2.06 9.25
N TYR A 27 -16.92 2.66 9.00
CA TYR A 27 -16.82 4.03 8.50
C TYR A 27 -16.94 4.12 6.98
N ARG A 28 -18.12 3.71 6.47
CA ARG A 28 -18.40 3.54 5.04
C ARG A 28 -18.10 4.76 4.19
N MET A 29 -18.42 5.95 4.72
CA MET A 29 -18.23 7.23 4.02
C MET A 29 -16.75 7.52 3.73
N ALA A 30 -15.83 7.16 4.62
CA ALA A 30 -14.40 7.34 4.36
C ALA A 30 -13.92 6.46 3.19
N GLY A 31 -14.46 5.25 3.06
CA GLY A 31 -14.16 4.41 1.90
C GLY A 31 -14.69 4.95 0.59
N LEU A 32 -15.93 5.46 0.58
CA LEU A 32 -16.52 6.08 -0.62
C LEU A 32 -15.72 7.30 -1.04
N ALA A 33 -15.44 8.22 -0.11
CA ALA A 33 -14.61 9.39 -0.37
C ALA A 33 -13.19 9.00 -0.86
N GLY A 34 -12.59 7.99 -0.22
CA GLY A 34 -11.30 7.45 -0.62
C GLY A 34 -11.31 6.76 -1.99
N ALA A 35 -12.42 6.13 -2.38
CA ALA A 35 -12.57 5.53 -3.70
C ALA A 35 -12.78 6.60 -4.78
N SER A 36 -13.53 7.66 -4.48
CA SER A 36 -13.69 8.81 -5.39
C SER A 36 -12.36 9.49 -5.70
N THR A 37 -11.49 9.68 -4.70
CA THR A 37 -10.15 10.24 -4.93
C THR A 37 -9.28 9.32 -5.79
N ASN A 38 -9.30 8.01 -5.53
CA ASN A 38 -8.63 7.02 -6.36
C ASN A 38 -9.06 7.04 -7.82
N ILE A 39 -10.37 7.11 -8.04
CA ILE A 39 -10.94 7.13 -9.38
C ILE A 39 -10.51 8.41 -10.11
N PHE A 40 -10.59 9.56 -9.43
CA PHE A 40 -10.16 10.82 -10.00
C PHE A 40 -8.68 10.80 -10.40
N TRP A 41 -7.79 10.37 -9.50
CA TRP A 41 -6.35 10.27 -9.78
C TRP A 41 -6.04 9.23 -10.84
N GLY A 42 -6.68 8.06 -10.81
CA GLY A 42 -6.52 7.04 -11.84
C GLY A 42 -6.92 7.53 -13.23
N LEU A 43 -8.05 8.23 -13.36
CA LEU A 43 -8.46 8.82 -14.64
C LEU A 43 -7.47 9.89 -15.11
N LEU A 44 -7.02 10.77 -14.20
CA LEU A 44 -6.04 11.80 -14.52
C LEU A 44 -4.74 11.18 -15.03
N GLU A 45 -4.20 10.20 -14.32
CA GLU A 45 -2.98 9.47 -14.72
C GLU A 45 -3.16 8.78 -16.07
N ILE A 46 -4.29 8.09 -16.31
CA ILE A 46 -4.56 7.47 -17.61
C ILE A 46 -4.59 8.50 -18.74
N ILE A 47 -5.22 9.66 -18.53
CA ILE A 47 -5.25 10.73 -19.53
C ILE A 47 -3.84 11.22 -19.83
N VAL A 48 -3.04 11.48 -18.79
CA VAL A 48 -1.65 11.92 -18.92
C VAL A 48 -0.83 10.89 -19.70
N TYR A 49 -0.88 9.62 -19.32
CA TYR A 49 -0.18 8.55 -20.06
C TYR A 49 -0.67 8.43 -21.50
N THR A 50 -1.98 8.55 -21.73
CA THR A 50 -2.54 8.50 -23.10
C THR A 50 -2.01 9.65 -23.96
N ILE A 51 -1.86 10.85 -23.39
CA ILE A 51 -1.28 12.00 -24.09
C ILE A 51 0.17 11.71 -24.45
N PHE A 52 0.97 11.24 -23.49
CA PHE A 52 2.37 10.90 -23.73
C PHE A 52 2.53 9.85 -24.83
N TYR A 53 1.76 8.76 -24.79
CA TYR A 53 1.85 7.69 -25.78
C TYR A 53 1.39 8.10 -27.19
N LYS A 54 0.50 9.09 -27.31
CA LYS A 54 -0.03 9.54 -28.62
C LYS A 54 0.70 10.73 -29.22
N TYR A 55 1.15 11.67 -28.39
CA TYR A 55 1.57 12.99 -28.82
C TYR A 55 3.01 13.36 -28.46
N ALA A 56 3.71 12.57 -27.62
CA ALA A 56 5.12 12.85 -27.36
C ALA A 56 5.96 12.74 -28.65
N GLU A 57 7.11 13.42 -28.70
CA GLU A 57 8.06 13.27 -29.80
C GLU A 57 8.63 11.84 -29.83
N ASN A 58 8.98 11.31 -28.66
CA ASN A 58 9.46 9.94 -28.47
C ASN A 58 8.32 8.96 -28.15
N LYS A 59 7.38 8.77 -29.09
CA LYS A 59 6.20 7.88 -28.91
C LYS A 59 6.57 6.43 -28.61
N GLU A 60 7.74 5.99 -29.08
CA GLU A 60 8.22 4.62 -28.91
C GLU A 60 8.84 4.36 -27.54
N ALA A 61 9.12 5.39 -26.72
CA ALA A 61 9.79 5.22 -25.43
C ALA A 61 9.08 4.22 -24.49
N GLY A 62 7.73 4.23 -24.47
CA GLY A 62 6.95 3.27 -23.69
C GLY A 62 7.02 1.84 -24.24
N VAL A 63 7.06 1.69 -25.57
CA VAL A 63 7.18 0.40 -26.25
C VAL A 63 8.59 -0.17 -26.08
N MET A 64 9.62 0.67 -26.14
CA MET A 64 11.01 0.32 -25.84
C MET A 64 11.17 -0.14 -24.39
N ALA A 65 10.42 0.47 -23.46
CA ALA A 65 10.31 0.04 -22.07
C ALA A 65 9.41 -1.19 -21.85
N GLY A 66 8.88 -1.80 -22.91
CA GLY A 66 8.09 -3.03 -22.84
C GLY A 66 6.64 -2.86 -22.36
N LEU A 67 6.11 -1.63 -22.28
CA LEU A 67 4.74 -1.34 -21.88
C LEU A 67 3.91 -0.76 -23.03
N ASN A 68 2.86 -1.46 -23.42
CA ASN A 68 1.81 -0.88 -24.27
C ASN A 68 0.86 -0.02 -23.43
N LEU A 69 0.24 0.99 -24.04
CA LEU A 69 -0.76 1.86 -23.40
C LEU A 69 -1.84 1.07 -22.64
N ARG A 70 -2.33 -0.05 -23.18
CA ARG A 70 -3.32 -0.89 -22.49
C ARG A 70 -2.79 -1.52 -21.19
N GLN A 71 -1.49 -1.88 -21.17
CA GLN A 71 -0.83 -2.39 -19.98
C GLN A 71 -0.62 -1.26 -18.97
N VAL A 72 -0.25 -0.05 -19.42
CA VAL A 72 -0.14 1.12 -18.55
C VAL A 72 -1.47 1.48 -17.90
N ILE A 73 -2.58 1.43 -18.64
CA ILE A 73 -3.92 1.67 -18.07
C ILE A 73 -4.24 0.64 -16.98
N SER A 74 -3.91 -0.63 -17.24
CA SER A 74 -4.11 -1.70 -16.25
C SER A 74 -3.21 -1.49 -15.03
N TYR A 75 -1.96 -1.06 -15.23
CA TYR A 75 -1.03 -0.69 -14.19
C TYR A 75 -1.58 0.44 -13.31
N VAL A 76 -2.06 1.54 -13.90
CA VAL A 76 -2.63 2.67 -13.14
C VAL A 76 -3.79 2.20 -12.26
N TRP A 77 -4.74 1.42 -12.81
CA TRP A 77 -5.85 0.93 -12.00
C TRP A 77 -5.41 0.04 -10.84
N LEU A 78 -4.45 -0.86 -11.06
CA LEU A 78 -3.90 -1.70 -10.00
C LEU A 78 -3.16 -0.86 -8.95
N THR A 79 -2.38 0.13 -9.36
CA THR A 79 -1.71 1.08 -8.47
C THR A 79 -2.72 1.81 -7.59
N GLN A 80 -3.80 2.34 -8.16
CA GLN A 80 -4.83 3.04 -7.39
C GLN A 80 -5.57 2.10 -6.42
N VAL A 81 -5.87 0.87 -6.84
CA VAL A 81 -6.48 -0.15 -5.97
C VAL A 81 -5.59 -0.50 -4.78
N LEU A 82 -4.28 -0.65 -5.01
CA LEU A 82 -3.29 -1.05 -4.00
C LEU A 82 -2.68 0.12 -3.21
N PHE A 83 -2.97 1.37 -3.59
CA PHE A 83 -2.30 2.57 -3.07
C PHE A 83 -2.26 2.66 -1.54
N MET A 84 -3.35 2.34 -0.85
CA MET A 84 -3.44 2.42 0.62
C MET A 84 -2.71 1.27 1.35
N MET A 85 -2.24 0.27 0.61
CA MET A 85 -1.36 -0.76 1.16
C MET A 85 0.04 -0.21 1.44
N GLN A 86 0.47 0.85 0.72
CA GLN A 86 1.77 1.47 0.90
C GLN A 86 1.85 2.25 2.23
N PRO A 87 2.96 2.17 2.96
CA PRO A 87 3.23 3.01 4.13
C PRO A 87 3.40 4.47 3.73
N MET A 88 2.40 5.30 4.01
CA MET A 88 2.45 6.75 3.82
C MET A 88 2.76 7.51 5.11
N SER A 89 2.42 6.91 6.25
CA SER A 89 2.64 7.46 7.58
C SER A 89 2.70 6.31 8.59
N ILE A 90 3.27 6.59 9.76
CA ILE A 90 3.10 5.71 10.93
C ILE A 90 1.68 5.90 11.47
N ASP A 91 1.06 4.83 11.97
CA ASP A 91 -0.19 4.91 12.74
C ASP A 91 -0.12 5.98 13.84
N GLY A 92 -1.11 6.87 13.90
CA GLY A 92 -1.09 8.03 14.79
C GLY A 92 -1.04 7.67 16.28
N GLU A 93 -1.67 6.56 16.70
CA GLU A 93 -1.59 6.10 18.09
C GLU A 93 -0.19 5.55 18.41
N ILE A 94 0.41 4.82 17.47
CA ILE A 94 1.80 4.35 17.61
C ILE A 94 2.75 5.54 17.70
N LEU A 95 2.65 6.49 16.77
CA LEU A 95 3.48 7.68 16.73
C LEU A 95 3.35 8.52 18.00
N SER A 96 2.12 8.70 18.52
CA SER A 96 1.89 9.41 19.78
C SER A 96 2.57 8.73 20.96
N LYS A 97 2.55 7.40 21.04
CA LYS A 97 3.25 6.66 22.11
C LYS A 97 4.75 6.81 21.99
N ILE A 98 5.29 6.79 20.77
CA ILE A 98 6.72 7.02 20.53
C ILE A 98 7.11 8.42 21.03
N ASN A 99 6.35 9.45 20.65
CA ASN A 99 6.65 10.83 21.01
C ASN A 99 6.51 11.11 22.52
N ASN A 100 5.56 10.47 23.20
CA ASN A 100 5.33 10.65 24.63
C ASN A 100 6.18 9.73 25.53
N GLY A 101 6.88 8.74 24.95
CA GLY A 101 7.66 7.75 25.71
C GLY A 101 6.83 6.60 26.31
N ASP A 102 5.52 6.56 26.06
CA ASP A 102 4.61 5.51 26.55
C ASP A 102 4.96 4.10 26.01
N VAL A 103 5.80 4.02 24.98
CA VAL A 103 6.34 2.75 24.47
C VAL A 103 7.03 1.95 25.56
N GLY A 104 7.74 2.62 26.48
CA GLY A 104 8.38 1.95 27.62
C GLY A 104 7.37 1.21 28.51
N ILE A 105 6.18 1.80 28.70
CA ILE A 105 5.08 1.19 29.45
C ILE A 105 4.51 -0.01 28.69
N GLU A 106 4.38 0.08 27.36
CA GLU A 106 3.93 -1.06 26.55
C GLU A 106 4.92 -2.22 26.57
N MET A 107 6.23 -1.94 26.58
CA MET A 107 7.28 -2.96 26.68
C MET A 107 7.26 -3.71 28.01
N CYS A 108 6.74 -3.11 29.09
CA CYS A 108 6.56 -3.79 30.37
C CYS A 108 5.39 -4.79 30.36
N ARG A 109 4.49 -4.74 29.36
CA ARG A 109 3.38 -5.70 29.27
C ARG A 109 3.92 -7.06 28.83
N PRO A 110 3.33 -8.19 29.30
CA PRO A 110 3.75 -9.54 28.92
C PRO A 110 3.26 -9.93 27.52
N LEU A 111 3.45 -9.04 26.54
CA LEU A 111 3.04 -9.18 25.14
C LEU A 111 4.21 -8.75 24.25
N ASP A 112 4.37 -9.44 23.13
CA ASP A 112 5.35 -9.01 22.13
C ASP A 112 4.90 -7.71 21.46
N LEU A 113 5.65 -6.63 21.67
CA LEU A 113 5.33 -5.29 21.15
C LEU A 113 5.26 -5.29 19.62
N TYR A 114 6.24 -5.94 18.97
CA TYR A 114 6.32 -6.00 17.52
C TYR A 114 5.07 -6.65 16.92
N SER A 115 4.71 -7.86 17.37
CA SER A 115 3.53 -8.58 16.89
C SER A 115 2.24 -7.80 17.12
N HIS A 116 2.14 -7.11 18.26
CA HIS A 116 0.98 -6.30 18.60
C HIS A 116 0.82 -5.08 17.67
N TRP A 117 1.89 -4.34 17.43
CA TRP A 117 1.88 -3.20 16.49
C TRP A 117 1.73 -3.67 15.04
N PHE A 118 2.38 -4.77 14.65
CA PHE A 118 2.24 -5.38 13.33
C PHE A 118 0.78 -5.74 13.04
N ALA A 119 0.10 -6.42 13.98
CA ALA A 119 -1.30 -6.79 13.81
C ALA A 119 -2.21 -5.56 13.68
N ARG A 120 -1.95 -4.50 14.45
CA ARG A 120 -2.68 -3.24 14.33
C ARG A 120 -2.48 -2.58 12.96
N THR A 121 -1.24 -2.41 12.52
CA THR A 121 -0.90 -1.81 11.23
C THR A 121 -1.42 -2.65 10.07
N ALA A 122 -1.36 -3.99 10.17
CA ALA A 122 -1.95 -4.88 9.19
C ALA A 122 -3.47 -4.64 9.06
N ALA A 123 -4.18 -4.51 10.19
CA ALA A 123 -5.62 -4.26 10.19
C ALA A 123 -5.99 -2.90 9.57
N SER A 124 -5.20 -1.85 9.82
CA SER A 124 -5.46 -0.52 9.26
C SER A 124 -5.31 -0.47 7.74
N ARG A 125 -4.46 -1.32 7.15
CA ARG A 125 -4.29 -1.47 5.69
C ARG A 125 -5.35 -2.34 5.03
N LEU A 126 -5.82 -3.36 5.73
CA LEU A 126 -6.77 -4.32 5.18
C LEU A 126 -8.10 -3.64 4.81
N THR A 127 -8.60 -2.78 5.71
CA THR A 127 -9.88 -2.09 5.51
C THR A 127 -9.93 -1.27 4.21
N PRO A 128 -9.04 -0.29 3.97
CA PRO A 128 -9.09 0.51 2.74
C PRO A 128 -8.79 -0.35 1.49
N LEU A 129 -7.95 -1.38 1.59
CA LEU A 129 -7.69 -2.31 0.48
C LEU A 129 -8.98 -2.99 0.00
N PHE A 130 -9.80 -3.51 0.91
CA PHE A 130 -11.05 -4.15 0.52
C PHE A 130 -12.16 -3.15 0.23
N TRP A 131 -12.37 -2.16 1.09
CA TRP A 131 -13.51 -1.28 0.99
C TRP A 131 -13.33 -0.28 -0.17
N ARG A 132 -12.29 0.57 -0.10
CA ARG A 132 -11.97 1.53 -1.17
C ARG A 132 -11.47 0.82 -2.43
N GLY A 133 -10.60 -0.17 -2.29
CA GLY A 133 -10.03 -0.89 -3.44
C GLY A 133 -11.07 -1.65 -4.26
N SER A 134 -12.08 -2.28 -3.65
CA SER A 134 -13.15 -2.95 -4.41
C SER A 134 -14.02 -1.98 -5.21
N ILE A 135 -14.32 -0.80 -4.65
CA ILE A 135 -15.09 0.24 -5.36
C ILE A 135 -14.29 0.79 -6.54
N THR A 136 -13.00 1.09 -6.33
CA THR A 136 -12.10 1.52 -7.41
C THR A 136 -11.98 0.44 -8.50
N LEU A 137 -11.84 -0.83 -8.12
CA LEU A 137 -11.75 -1.95 -9.06
C LEU A 137 -13.05 -2.13 -9.86
N LEU A 138 -14.20 -2.05 -9.21
CA LEU A 138 -15.51 -2.11 -9.88
C LEU A 138 -15.63 -1.00 -10.92
N PHE A 139 -15.24 0.22 -10.54
CA PHE A 139 -15.22 1.36 -11.46
C PHE A 139 -14.27 1.14 -12.65
N ALA A 140 -13.08 0.59 -12.40
CA ALA A 140 -12.09 0.28 -13.43
C ALA A 140 -12.59 -0.71 -14.49
N VAL A 141 -13.45 -1.66 -14.10
CA VAL A 141 -14.00 -2.69 -14.99
C VAL A 141 -15.19 -2.19 -15.81
N ILE A 142 -16.02 -1.29 -15.25
CA ILE A 142 -17.19 -0.74 -15.96
C ILE A 142 -16.83 0.37 -16.96
N MET A 143 -15.63 0.95 -16.86
CA MET A 143 -15.16 2.02 -17.73
C MET A 143 -15.22 1.65 -19.22
N PRO A 144 -15.32 2.63 -20.14
CA PRO A 144 -15.26 2.40 -21.59
C PRO A 144 -13.97 1.70 -22.00
N ASP A 145 -13.98 0.96 -23.11
CA ASP A 145 -12.86 0.10 -23.54
C ASP A 145 -11.50 0.80 -23.61
N THR A 146 -11.48 2.11 -23.88
CA THR A 146 -10.25 2.90 -23.95
C THR A 146 -9.62 3.21 -22.59
N PHE A 147 -10.38 3.11 -21.49
CA PHE A 147 -9.95 3.41 -20.11
C PHE A 147 -10.10 2.20 -19.18
N ARG A 148 -10.63 1.09 -19.68
CA ARG A 148 -10.98 -0.10 -18.89
C ARG A 148 -9.74 -0.88 -18.45
N LEU A 149 -9.81 -1.43 -17.24
CA LEU A 149 -8.86 -2.44 -16.76
C LEU A 149 -8.89 -3.69 -17.66
N GLY A 150 -7.73 -4.11 -18.16
CA GLY A 150 -7.62 -5.34 -18.94
C GLY A 150 -7.89 -6.60 -18.11
N PRO A 151 -8.47 -7.66 -18.69
CA PRO A 151 -8.57 -8.95 -18.01
C PRO A 151 -7.16 -9.53 -17.75
N PRO A 152 -7.00 -10.41 -16.76
CA PRO A 152 -5.74 -11.09 -16.53
C PRO A 152 -5.31 -11.89 -17.76
N ALA A 153 -4.01 -11.89 -18.06
CA ALA A 153 -3.46 -12.58 -19.24
C ALA A 153 -3.68 -14.10 -19.20
N SER A 154 -3.73 -14.69 -18.00
CA SER A 154 -4.06 -16.10 -17.78
C SER A 154 -4.53 -16.32 -16.34
N LEU A 155 -5.20 -17.45 -16.09
CA LEU A 155 -5.60 -17.83 -14.73
C LEU A 155 -4.39 -18.02 -13.81
N ALA A 156 -3.30 -18.58 -14.34
CA ALA A 156 -2.04 -18.71 -13.61
C ALA A 156 -1.44 -17.34 -13.25
N GLY A 157 -1.44 -16.40 -14.19
CA GLY A 157 -0.97 -15.03 -13.94
C GLY A 157 -1.80 -14.31 -12.87
N PHE A 158 -3.12 -14.50 -12.89
CA PHE A 158 -4.00 -13.97 -11.85
C PHE A 158 -3.70 -14.58 -10.47
N ALA A 159 -3.48 -15.89 -10.38
CA ALA A 159 -3.10 -16.55 -9.14
C ALA A 159 -1.76 -16.02 -8.59
N CYS A 160 -0.75 -15.87 -9.46
CA CYS A 160 0.52 -15.26 -9.11
C CYS A 160 0.34 -13.82 -8.60
N MET A 161 -0.49 -13.02 -9.25
CA MET A 161 -0.80 -11.66 -8.80
C MET A 161 -1.42 -11.65 -7.40
N LEU A 162 -2.36 -12.55 -7.09
CA LEU A 162 -2.94 -12.65 -5.75
C LEU A 162 -1.90 -13.01 -4.69
N ILE A 163 -0.99 -13.93 -5.00
CA ILE A 163 0.13 -14.28 -4.11
C ILE A 163 1.03 -13.07 -3.90
N SER A 164 1.36 -12.33 -4.97
CA SER A 164 2.18 -11.11 -4.87
C SER A 164 1.52 -10.03 -4.04
N VAL A 165 0.21 -9.81 -4.17
CA VAL A 165 -0.52 -8.84 -3.33
C VAL A 165 -0.52 -9.30 -1.87
N PHE A 166 -0.70 -10.59 -1.61
CA PHE A 166 -0.67 -11.15 -0.27
C PHE A 166 0.71 -10.98 0.38
N THR A 167 1.80 -11.27 -0.33
CA THR A 167 3.16 -11.07 0.20
C THR A 167 3.50 -9.59 0.35
N ALA A 168 3.09 -8.74 -0.59
CA ALA A 168 3.27 -7.29 -0.53
C ALA A 168 2.55 -6.68 0.69
N PHE A 169 1.38 -7.21 1.09
CA PHE A 169 0.70 -6.78 2.31
C PHE A 169 1.57 -6.96 3.57
N PHE A 170 2.23 -8.12 3.71
CA PHE A 170 3.17 -8.34 4.83
C PHE A 170 4.42 -7.48 4.69
N LEU A 171 4.96 -7.34 3.48
CA LEU A 171 6.15 -6.53 3.22
C LEU A 171 5.91 -5.05 3.59
N CYS A 172 4.81 -4.46 3.13
CA CYS A 172 4.45 -3.08 3.45
C CYS A 172 4.21 -2.86 4.94
N THR A 173 3.62 -3.84 5.63
CA THR A 173 3.43 -3.80 7.09
C THR A 173 4.78 -3.91 7.81
N ALA A 174 5.64 -4.84 7.40
CA ALA A 174 6.98 -5.00 7.95
C ALA A 174 7.86 -3.76 7.71
N PHE A 175 7.72 -3.13 6.55
CA PHE A 175 8.43 -1.88 6.22
C PHE A 175 7.98 -0.74 7.14
N GLU A 176 6.67 -0.56 7.38
CA GLU A 176 6.23 0.44 8.38
C GLU A 176 6.80 0.13 9.76
N MET A 177 6.82 -1.14 10.17
CA MET A 177 7.40 -1.54 11.45
C MET A 177 8.91 -1.26 11.53
N LEU A 178 9.65 -1.39 10.42
CA LEU A 178 11.05 -0.98 10.33
C LEU A 178 11.18 0.54 10.53
N VAL A 179 10.34 1.33 9.88
CA VAL A 179 10.29 2.79 10.05
C VAL A 179 9.98 3.15 11.52
N CYS A 180 9.03 2.47 12.15
CA CYS A 180 8.71 2.64 13.57
C CYS A 180 9.92 2.32 14.48
N ALA A 181 10.63 1.22 14.20
CA ALA A 181 11.81 0.83 14.98
C ALA A 181 12.95 1.85 14.86
N ILE A 182 13.15 2.42 13.69
CA ILE A 182 14.12 3.50 13.48
C ILE A 182 13.65 4.78 14.17
N ARG A 183 12.36 5.11 14.06
CA ARG A 183 11.73 6.28 14.70
C ARG A 183 11.90 6.29 16.21
N LEU A 184 11.88 5.14 16.89
CA LEU A 184 12.13 5.05 18.34
C LEU A 184 13.49 5.63 18.77
N ASN A 185 14.48 5.59 17.89
CA ASN A 185 15.84 6.08 18.18
C ASN A 185 16.07 7.53 17.73
N ILE A 186 15.10 8.13 17.02
CA ILE A 186 15.20 9.50 16.52
C ILE A 186 14.54 10.44 17.53
N THR A 187 15.36 11.25 18.20
CA THR A 187 14.91 12.22 19.20
C THR A 187 14.63 13.61 18.62
N TRP A 188 14.93 13.84 17.34
CA TRP A 188 14.85 15.14 16.69
C TRP A 188 14.05 15.08 15.38
N GLY A 189 13.03 15.94 15.28
CA GLY A 189 12.25 16.18 14.06
C GLY A 189 11.55 14.94 13.48
N GLU A 190 10.87 15.10 12.34
CA GLU A 190 10.19 14.01 11.62
C GLU A 190 10.86 13.66 10.27
N GLY A 191 11.91 14.41 9.91
CA GLY A 191 12.56 14.35 8.61
C GLY A 191 12.99 12.93 8.20
N PRO A 192 13.75 12.19 9.03
CA PRO A 192 14.20 10.85 8.66
C PRO A 192 13.03 9.87 8.46
N THR A 193 11.96 10.00 9.25
CA THR A 193 10.72 9.21 9.08
C THR A 193 10.11 9.41 7.70
N TYR A 194 9.93 10.67 7.30
CA TYR A 194 9.37 11.00 5.99
C TYR A 194 10.27 10.57 4.84
N ILE A 195 11.59 10.68 4.98
CA ILE A 195 12.54 10.23 3.96
C ILE A 195 12.39 8.72 3.73
N MET A 196 12.30 7.91 4.78
CA MET A 196 12.14 6.45 4.65
C MET A 196 10.80 6.08 3.99
N LEU A 197 9.71 6.73 4.38
CA LEU A 197 8.39 6.51 3.78
C LEU A 197 8.37 6.91 2.29
N LEU A 198 9.00 8.03 1.95
CA LEU A 198 9.10 8.54 0.59
C LEU A 198 9.94 7.63 -0.31
N ILE A 199 11.04 7.09 0.18
CA ILE A 199 11.85 6.09 -0.55
C ILE A 199 11.00 4.86 -0.88
N GLY A 200 10.24 4.34 0.10
CA GLY A 200 9.33 3.22 -0.13
C GLY A 200 8.27 3.53 -1.20
N GLY A 201 7.76 4.76 -1.20
CA GLY A 201 6.81 5.21 -2.22
C GLY A 201 7.40 5.32 -3.62
N ILE A 202 8.59 5.90 -3.76
CA ILE A 202 9.25 6.03 -5.05
C ILE A 202 9.60 4.65 -5.64
N LEU A 203 10.19 3.77 -4.83
CA LEU A 203 10.62 2.43 -5.25
C LEU A 203 9.45 1.44 -5.48
N SER A 204 8.23 1.79 -5.06
CA SER A 204 7.04 0.97 -5.34
C SER A 204 6.57 1.05 -6.80
N GLY A 205 7.03 2.05 -7.55
CA GLY A 205 6.51 2.39 -8.88
C GLY A 205 5.19 3.16 -8.86
N SER A 206 4.64 3.53 -7.70
CA SER A 206 3.34 4.21 -7.63
C SER A 206 3.32 5.57 -8.34
N TYR A 207 4.44 6.30 -8.35
CA TYR A 207 4.57 7.58 -9.06
C TYR A 207 4.79 7.42 -10.56
N LEU A 208 5.67 6.48 -10.94
CA LEU A 208 6.03 6.19 -12.33
C LEU A 208 6.34 4.69 -12.41
N PRO A 209 5.74 3.94 -13.36
CA PRO A 209 6.09 2.55 -13.60
C PRO A 209 7.61 2.37 -13.67
N LEU A 210 8.14 1.40 -12.92
CA LEU A 210 9.58 1.18 -12.82
C LEU A 210 10.20 0.86 -14.19
N GLN A 211 9.44 0.24 -15.10
CA GLN A 211 9.88 -0.01 -16.47
C GLN A 211 10.12 1.27 -17.28
N LEU A 212 9.53 2.39 -16.89
CA LEU A 212 9.73 3.70 -17.54
C LEU A 212 10.89 4.49 -16.92
N TRP A 213 11.60 3.95 -15.93
CA TRP A 213 12.77 4.59 -15.35
C TRP A 213 13.97 4.52 -16.30
N PRO A 214 15.05 5.29 -16.08
CA PRO A 214 16.29 5.12 -16.82
C PRO A 214 16.80 3.67 -16.76
N GLU A 215 17.37 3.17 -17.86
CA GLU A 215 17.78 1.76 -18.04
C GLU A 215 18.61 1.23 -16.87
N PHE A 216 19.56 2.02 -16.36
CA PHE A 216 20.42 1.65 -15.22
C PHE A 216 19.69 1.42 -13.89
N MET A 217 18.40 1.79 -13.79
CA MET A 217 17.57 1.63 -12.59
C MET A 217 16.45 0.60 -12.75
N GLN A 218 16.32 -0.03 -13.93
CA GLN A 218 15.22 -0.97 -14.20
C GLN A 218 15.48 -2.38 -13.63
N ASP A 219 16.74 -2.79 -13.47
CA ASP A 219 17.16 -4.16 -13.12
C ASP A 219 17.09 -4.49 -11.61
N PHE A 220 16.24 -3.81 -10.83
CA PHE A 220 16.06 -4.09 -9.40
C PHE A 220 15.25 -5.35 -9.10
#